data_AF-A0A372YQP9-F1
#
_entry.id   AF-A0A372YQP9-F1
#
_cell.length_a   1.000
_cell.length_b   1.000
_cell.length_c   1.000
_cell.angle_alpha   90.00
_cell.angle_beta   90.00
_cell.angle_gamma   90.00
#
_symmetry.space_group_name_H-M   'P 1'
#
loop_
_entity.id
_entity.type
_entity.pdbx_description
1 polymer ?
#
loop_
_entity_poly.entity_id
_entity_poly.type
_entity_poly.pdbx_seq_one_letter_code
_entity_poly.pdbx_strand_id
1 'polypeptide(L)'
;MKEMQRTLQEKYKDKWEGISPEVGKNKLLWMVGEIGEVIDIVKKHGGLKASNSKDVRKELIEELSDVLMYYNDILLCYDISSEELKSAYVEKFEKNMKRW
;
A
#
# COMPACT_ATOMS: atom_id res chain seq x y z
N MET A 1 9.49 4.95 3.90
CA MET A 1 8.35 5.14 2.96
C MET A 1 7.36 6.15 3.51
N LYS A 2 6.90 6.01 4.76
CA LYS A 2 6.01 6.99 5.40
C LYS A 2 6.48 8.45 5.30
N GLU A 3 7.76 8.73 5.50
CA GLU A 3 8.32 10.09 5.34
C GLU A 3 8.34 10.59 3.89
N MET A 4 8.53 9.70 2.91
CA MET A 4 8.37 10.05 1.50
C MET A 4 6.92 10.42 1.20
N GLN A 5 5.97 9.69 1.80
CA GLN A 5 4.54 10.00 1.69
C GLN A 5 4.19 11.35 2.32
N ARG A 6 4.74 11.69 3.50
CA ARG A 6 4.59 13.04 4.08
C ARG A 6 5.10 14.13 3.14
N THR A 7 6.25 13.89 2.51
CA THR A 7 6.84 14.84 1.54
C THR A 7 5.91 15.07 0.35
N LEU A 8 5.27 14.01 -0.17
CA LEU A 8 4.28 14.12 -1.24
C LEU A 8 3.02 14.86 -0.79
N GLN A 9 2.50 14.55 0.39
CA GLN A 9 1.33 15.23 0.96
C GLN A 9 1.58 16.73 1.15
N GLU A 10 2.75 17.12 1.65
CA GLU A 10 3.11 18.53 1.79
C GLU A 10 3.23 19.22 0.42
N LYS A 11 3.89 18.56 -0.54
CA LYS A 11 4.06 19.10 -1.90
C LYS A 11 2.73 19.33 -2.62
N TYR A 12 1.73 18.48 -2.38
CA TYR A 12 0.45 18.50 -3.08
C TYR A 12 -0.73 18.91 -2.19
N LYS A 13 -0.50 19.51 -1.02
CA LYS A 13 -1.54 19.86 -0.04
C LYS A 13 -2.69 20.72 -0.58
N ASP A 14 -2.44 21.52 -1.62
CA ASP A 14 -3.45 22.36 -2.26
C ASP A 14 -4.26 21.63 -3.34
N LYS A 15 -3.90 20.38 -3.66
CA LYS A 15 -4.49 19.55 -4.72
C LYS A 15 -5.05 18.23 -4.21
N TRP A 16 -4.39 17.63 -3.23
CA TRP A 16 -4.76 16.34 -2.66
C TRP A 16 -5.61 16.53 -1.42
N GLU A 17 -6.47 15.54 -1.15
CA GLU A 17 -7.17 15.48 0.13
C GLU A 17 -6.14 15.29 1.26
N GLY A 18 -6.22 16.16 2.27
CA GLY A 18 -5.27 16.21 3.37
C GLY A 18 -5.26 14.96 4.25
N ILE A 19 -4.36 14.96 5.23
CA ILE A 19 -4.20 13.86 6.17
C ILE A 19 -5.01 14.14 7.45
N SER A 20 -6.01 13.30 7.70
CA SER A 20 -6.81 13.31 8.94
C SER A 20 -7.53 11.95 9.12
N PRO A 21 -7.95 11.60 10.35
CA PRO A 21 -8.72 10.38 10.59
C PRO A 21 -10.01 10.30 9.75
N GLU A 22 -10.68 11.43 9.50
CA GLU A 22 -11.92 11.52 8.73
C GLU A 22 -11.73 11.16 7.25
N VAL A 23 -10.58 11.52 6.69
CA VAL A 23 -10.18 11.26 5.31
C VAL A 23 -9.65 9.84 5.12
N GLY A 24 -9.16 9.18 6.17
CA GLY A 24 -8.55 7.84 6.08
C GLY A 24 -9.43 6.80 5.38
N LYS A 25 -10.77 6.91 5.48
CA LYS A 25 -11.72 6.05 4.75
C LYS A 25 -11.62 6.20 3.23
N ASN A 26 -11.35 7.40 2.72
CA ASN A 26 -11.20 7.65 1.29
C ASN A 26 -9.87 7.05 0.80
N LYS A 27 -8.80 7.18 1.59
CA LYS A 27 -7.50 6.55 1.32
C LYS A 27 -7.61 5.03 1.25
N LEU A 28 -8.42 4.41 2.12
CA LEU A 28 -8.75 2.98 2.06
C LEU A 28 -9.45 2.61 0.75
N LEU A 29 -10.42 3.40 0.30
CA LEU A 29 -11.11 3.16 -0.96
C LEU A 29 -10.16 3.28 -2.17
N TRP A 30 -9.27 4.26 -2.17
CA TRP A 30 -8.26 4.41 -3.23
C TRP A 30 -7.27 3.25 -3.24
N MET A 31 -6.78 2.81 -2.08
CA MET A 31 -5.94 1.61 -1.98
C MET A 31 -6.62 0.37 -2.57
N VAL A 32 -7.94 0.21 -2.38
CA VAL A 32 -8.70 -0.89 -2.98
C VAL A 32 -8.77 -0.75 -4.51
N GLY A 33 -8.85 0.47 -5.03
CA GLY A 33 -8.71 0.76 -6.46
C GLY A 33 -7.39 0.23 -7.02
N GLU A 34 -6.26 0.57 -6.39
CA GLU A 34 -4.93 0.11 -6.81
C GLU A 34 -4.77 -1.41 -6.69
N ILE A 35 -5.38 -2.04 -5.69
CA ILE A 35 -5.45 -3.51 -5.61
C ILE A 35 -6.21 -4.07 -6.84
N GLY A 36 -7.25 -3.38 -7.29
CA GLY A 36 -7.97 -3.71 -8.52
C GLY A 36 -7.05 -3.71 -9.74
N GLU A 37 -6.15 -2.74 -9.86
CA GLU A 37 -5.18 -2.65 -10.95
C GLU A 37 -4.15 -3.80 -10.91
N VAL A 38 -3.64 -4.12 -9.70
CA VAL A 38 -2.80 -5.32 -9.47
C VAL A 38 -3.51 -6.60 -9.93
N ILE A 39 -4.79 -6.76 -9.56
CA ILE A 39 -5.61 -7.92 -9.94
C ILE A 39 -5.76 -7.97 -11.46
N ASP A 40 -5.99 -6.83 -12.10
CA ASP A 40 -6.18 -6.73 -13.53
C ASP A 40 -4.94 -7.19 -14.31
N ILE A 41 -3.73 -6.83 -13.88
CA ILE A 41 -2.47 -7.31 -14.46
C ILE A 41 -2.39 -8.83 -14.38
N VAL A 42 -2.60 -9.40 -13.19
CA VAL A 42 -2.52 -10.86 -12.98
C VAL A 42 -3.61 -11.58 -13.76
N LYS A 43 -4.82 -11.02 -13.84
CA LYS A 43 -5.95 -11.57 -14.60
C LYS A 43 -5.70 -11.55 -16.12
N LYS A 44 -5.12 -10.48 -16.65
CA LYS A 44 -4.84 -10.32 -18.09
C LYS A 44 -3.65 -11.16 -18.56
N HIS A 45 -2.64 -11.35 -17.72
CA HIS A 45 -1.37 -11.97 -18.13
C HIS A 45 -1.10 -13.34 -17.50
N GLY A 46 -1.79 -13.69 -16.42
CA GLY A 46 -1.49 -14.85 -15.59
C GLY A 46 -0.26 -14.65 -14.71
N GLY A 47 -0.25 -15.30 -13.54
CA GLY A 47 0.79 -15.10 -12.52
C GLY A 47 2.23 -15.38 -13.00
N LEU A 48 2.42 -16.44 -13.80
CA LEU A 48 3.75 -16.79 -14.33
C LEU A 48 4.31 -15.73 -15.28
N LYS A 49 3.46 -15.15 -16.14
CA LYS A 49 3.90 -14.10 -17.05
C LYS A 49 4.16 -12.81 -16.30
N ALA A 50 3.29 -12.48 -15.34
CA ALA A 50 3.46 -11.31 -14.48
C ALA A 50 4.74 -11.37 -13.62
N SER A 51 5.21 -12.57 -13.27
CA SER A 51 6.48 -12.74 -12.54
C SER A 51 7.73 -12.78 -13.43
N ASN A 52 7.62 -13.29 -14.66
CA ASN A 52 8.80 -13.63 -15.47
C ASN A 52 9.03 -12.71 -16.68
N SER A 53 7.98 -12.05 -17.19
CA SER A 53 8.12 -11.07 -18.26
C SER A 53 8.59 -9.74 -17.70
N LYS A 54 9.71 -9.20 -18.20
CA LYS A 54 10.31 -7.96 -17.70
C LYS A 54 9.31 -6.79 -17.69
N ASP A 55 8.55 -6.63 -18.77
CA ASP A 55 7.64 -5.49 -18.93
C ASP A 55 6.42 -5.63 -18.03
N VAL A 56 5.75 -6.80 -18.04
CA VAL A 56 4.60 -7.07 -17.16
C VAL A 56 5.01 -7.05 -15.68
N ARG A 57 6.23 -7.51 -15.35
CA ARG A 57 6.76 -7.44 -13.99
C ARG A 57 6.95 -6.00 -13.53
N LYS A 58 7.38 -5.11 -14.43
CA LYS A 58 7.51 -3.70 -14.11
C LYS A 58 6.14 -3.10 -13.79
N GLU A 59 5.14 -3.33 -14.63
CA GLU A 59 3.75 -2.89 -14.39
C GLU A 59 3.23 -3.44 -13.05
N LEU A 60 3.42 -4.73 -12.77
CA LEU A 60 2.99 -5.32 -11.50
C LEU A 60 3.64 -4.65 -10.27
N ILE A 61 4.92 -4.32 -10.35
CA ILE A 61 5.64 -3.65 -9.25
C ILE A 61 5.15 -2.21 -9.08
N GLU A 62 4.79 -1.54 -10.17
CA GLU A 62 4.23 -0.18 -10.17
C GLU A 62 2.92 -0.14 -9.39
N GLU A 63 1.95 -0.98 -9.76
CA GLU A 63 0.65 -1.03 -9.06
C GLU A 63 0.77 -1.47 -7.60
N LEU A 64 1.68 -2.42 -7.31
CA LEU A 64 1.96 -2.81 -5.92
C LEU A 64 2.60 -1.66 -5.13
N SER A 65 3.34 -0.78 -5.79
CA SER A 65 3.90 0.42 -5.16
C SER A 65 2.81 1.45 -4.87
N ASP A 66 1.82 1.60 -5.76
CA ASP A 66 0.69 2.50 -5.55
C ASP A 66 -0.20 2.03 -4.37
N VAL A 67 -0.44 0.72 -4.26
CA VAL A 67 -1.05 0.12 -3.06
C VAL A 67 -0.27 0.51 -1.80
N LEU A 68 1.05 0.41 -1.84
CA LEU A 68 1.90 0.74 -0.69
C LEU A 68 1.90 2.25 -0.39
N MET A 69 1.78 3.12 -1.40
CA MET A 69 1.67 4.56 -1.22
C MET A 69 0.39 4.92 -0.47
N TYR A 70 -0.77 4.40 -0.88
CA TYR A 70 -2.01 4.63 -0.14
C TYR A 70 -2.02 3.98 1.24
N TYR A 71 -1.36 2.82 1.41
CA TYR A 71 -1.17 2.24 2.73
C TYR A 71 -0.40 3.20 3.66
N ASN A 72 0.66 3.86 3.18
CA ASN A 72 1.36 4.86 3.97
C ASN A 72 0.49 6.10 4.27
N ASP A 73 -0.35 6.53 3.34
CA ASP A 73 -1.35 7.60 3.59
C ASP A 73 -2.32 7.21 4.72
N ILE A 74 -2.77 5.96 4.74
CA ILE A 74 -3.64 5.42 5.79
C ILE A 74 -2.93 5.43 7.15
N LEU A 75 -1.67 5.00 7.20
CA LEU A 75 -0.87 5.08 8.44
C LEU A 75 -0.72 6.53 8.92
N LEU A 76 -0.55 7.48 8.01
CA LEU A 76 -0.50 8.90 8.36
C LEU A 76 -1.85 9.43 8.87
N CYS A 77 -2.96 9.04 8.26
CA CYS A 77 -4.31 9.48 8.66
C CYS A 77 -4.67 9.04 10.09
N TYR A 78 -4.20 7.87 10.50
CA TYR A 78 -4.48 7.29 11.82
C TYR A 78 -3.31 7.41 12.81
N ASP A 79 -2.30 8.20 12.48
CA ASP A 79 -1.07 8.39 13.29
C ASP A 79 -0.39 7.08 13.73
N ILE A 80 -0.43 6.05 12.87
CA ILE A 80 0.18 4.75 13.16
C ILE A 80 1.68 4.85 12.91
N SER A 81 2.49 4.57 13.93
CA SER A 81 3.95 4.55 13.83
C SER A 81 4.46 3.30 13.08
N SER A 82 5.67 3.41 12.53
CA SER A 82 6.33 2.26 11.88
C SER A 82 6.65 1.17 12.92
N GLU A 83 6.94 1.58 14.16
CA GLU A 83 7.29 0.73 15.30
C GLU A 83 6.08 -0.07 15.80
N GLU A 84 4.91 0.56 15.91
CA GLU A 84 3.65 -0.12 16.25
C GLU A 84 3.32 -1.19 15.21
N LEU A 85 3.34 -0.82 13.93
CA LEU A 85 3.04 -1.76 12.84
C LEU A 85 4.05 -2.91 12.79
N LYS A 86 5.34 -2.61 12.95
CA LYS A 86 6.41 -3.63 12.98
C LYS A 86 6.21 -4.60 14.14
N SER A 87 5.93 -4.10 15.33
CA SER A 87 5.71 -4.92 16.52
C SER A 87 4.53 -5.87 16.31
N ALA A 88 3.40 -5.34 15.83
CA ALA A 88 2.22 -6.14 15.50
C ALA A 88 2.50 -7.23 14.44
N TYR A 89 3.32 -6.92 13.42
CA TYR A 89 3.72 -7.89 12.40
C TYR A 89 4.57 -9.01 12.98
N VAL A 90 5.57 -8.69 13.82
CA VAL A 90 6.45 -9.68 14.46
C VAL A 90 5.65 -10.62 15.37
N GLU A 91 4.79 -10.07 16.22
CA GLU A 91 3.91 -10.86 17.09
C GLU A 91 3.00 -11.78 16.28
N LYS A 92 2.42 -11.27 15.19
CA LYS A 92 1.57 -12.05 14.28
C LYS A 92 2.35 -13.17 13.61
N PHE A 93 3.58 -12.92 13.19
CA PHE A 93 4.49 -13.90 12.61
C PHE A 93 4.81 -15.02 13.60
N GLU A 94 5.25 -14.68 14.83
CA GLU A 94 5.57 -15.67 15.87
C GLU A 94 4.36 -16.53 16.24
N LYS A 95 3.18 -15.91 16.33
CA LYS A 95 1.92 -16.63 16.56
C LYS A 95 1.61 -17.61 15.42
N ASN A 96 1.79 -17.18 14.18
CA ASN A 96 1.52 -18.04 13.01
C ASN A 96 2.52 -19.20 12.89
N MET A 97 3.78 -19.03 13.31
CA MET A 97 4.78 -20.11 13.35
C MET A 97 4.42 -21.26 14.30
N LYS A 98 3.51 -21.04 15.25
CA LYS A 98 3.10 -22.01 16.28
C LYS A 98 1.65 -22.49 16.10
N ARG A 99 1.01 -22.16 14.96
CA ARG A 99 -0.45 -22.29 14.79
C ARG A 99 -0.92 -23.66 14.29
N TRP A 100 -0.02 -24.50 13.79
CA TRP A 100 -0.32 -25.83 13.24
C TRP A 100 0.64 -26.87 13.80
#